data_AF-A0A9P8F1A0-F1
#
_entry.id   AF-A0A9P8F1A0-F1
#
_cell.length_a   1.000
_cell.length_b   1.000
_cell.length_c   1.000
_cell.angle_alpha   90.00
_cell.angle_beta   90.00
_cell.angle_gamma   90.00
#
_symmetry.space_group_name_H-M   'P 1'
#
loop_
_entity.id
_entity.type
_entity.pdbx_description
1 polymer ?
#
loop_
_entity_poly.entity_id
_entity_poly.type
_entity_poly.pdbx_seq_one_letter_code
_entity_poly.pdbx_strand_id
1 'polypeptide(L)'
;MDFLSRLAGWLDRPGFPWKSLIISFSLGEYLLENWLAFRQYRVLQGTKVPKQLQNEVDQATFDKSQAYGRAKAKYGFVSGVISQLKSLAVIRYDFYPRFWALTGLALTRYLPASCQGEIAHSLLFVFASSF
;
A
#
# COMPACT_ATOMS: atom_id res chain seq x y z
N MET A 1 13.74 14.70 25.04
CA MET A 1 13.22 13.41 25.53
C MET A 1 11.76 13.52 26.01
N ASP A 2 11.33 14.63 26.61
CA ASP A 2 9.94 14.84 27.07
C ASP A 2 8.83 14.72 26.02
N PHE A 3 9.05 15.18 24.78
CA PHE A 3 8.00 15.23 23.77
C PHE A 3 7.50 13.84 23.37
N LEU A 4 8.42 12.89 23.16
CA LEU A 4 8.09 11.51 22.80
C LEU A 4 7.37 10.79 23.95
N SER A 5 7.81 11.02 25.20
CA SER A 5 7.16 10.45 26.39
C SER A 5 5.74 10.98 26.58
N ARG A 6 5.52 12.28 26.34
CA ARG A 6 4.19 12.91 26.40
C ARG A 6 3.28 12.43 25.28
N LEU A 7 3.82 12.23 24.07
CA LEU A 7 3.08 11.60 22.97
C LEU A 7 2.72 10.16 23.30
N ALA A 8 3.67 9.36 23.80
CA ALA A 8 3.41 7.98 24.19
C ALA A 8 2.28 7.90 25.22
N GLY A 9 2.34 8.69 26.30
CA GLY A 9 1.25 8.75 27.29
C GLY A 9 -0.08 9.29 26.74
N TRP A 10 -0.05 10.12 25.68
CA TRP A 10 -1.25 10.59 25.00
C TRP A 10 -1.86 9.52 24.08
N LEU A 11 -1.04 8.67 23.44
CA LEU A 11 -1.51 7.56 22.61
C LEU A 11 -1.95 6.35 23.45
N ASP A 12 -1.39 6.16 24.65
CA ASP A 12 -1.64 5.00 25.53
C ASP A 12 -2.96 5.10 26.32
N ARG A 13 -4.03 5.55 25.65
CA ARG A 13 -5.37 5.69 26.22
C ARG A 13 -6.17 4.41 25.93
N PRO A 14 -6.79 3.78 26.94
CA PRO A 14 -7.67 2.65 26.70
C PRO A 14 -8.87 3.09 25.83
N GLY A 15 -9.00 2.48 24.65
CA GLY A 15 -10.04 2.82 23.67
C GLY A 15 -9.63 3.82 22.58
N PHE A 16 -8.35 4.14 22.44
CA PHE A 16 -7.89 4.98 21.33
C PHE A 16 -8.28 4.38 19.96
N PRO A 17 -8.86 5.16 19.03
CA PRO A 17 -9.36 4.65 17.76
C PRO A 17 -8.22 4.42 16.74
N TRP A 18 -7.35 3.44 17.01
CA TRP A 18 -6.22 3.05 16.18
C TRP A 18 -6.60 2.80 14.72
N LYS A 19 -7.75 2.14 14.51
CA LYS A 19 -8.30 1.88 13.17
C LYS A 19 -8.50 3.16 12.37
N SER A 20 -9.10 4.17 12.98
CA SER A 20 -9.35 5.46 12.34
C SER A 20 -8.07 6.24 12.09
N LEU A 21 -7.09 6.17 13.02
CA LEU A 21 -5.79 6.81 12.84
C LEU A 21 -5.05 6.22 11.65
N ILE A 22 -4.95 4.89 11.57
CA ILE A 22 -4.26 4.19 10.48
C ILE A 22 -4.94 4.49 9.14
N ILE A 23 -6.28 4.47 9.09
CA ILE A 23 -7.04 4.82 7.89
C ILE A 23 -6.77 6.27 7.46
N SER A 24 -6.77 7.21 8.41
CA SER A 24 -6.54 8.63 8.12
C SER A 24 -5.11 8.87 7.62
N PHE A 25 -4.13 8.20 8.23
CA PHE A 25 -2.74 8.30 7.81
C PHE A 25 -2.53 7.72 6.41
N SER A 26 -3.06 6.52 6.15
CA SER A 26 -3.01 5.89 4.83
C SER A 26 -3.71 6.72 3.75
N LEU A 27 -4.85 7.34 4.06
CA LEU A 27 -5.51 8.28 3.15
C LEU A 27 -4.65 9.53 2.90
N GLY A 28 -4.00 10.06 3.94
CA GLY A 28 -3.08 11.20 3.81
C GLY A 28 -1.90 10.89 2.90
N GLU A 29 -1.25 9.74 3.10
CA GLU A 29 -0.16 9.25 2.25
C GLU A 29 -0.62 9.09 0.79
N TYR A 30 -1.76 8.41 0.58
CA TYR A 30 -2.34 8.23 -0.75
C TYR A 30 -2.63 9.56 -1.46
N LEU A 31 -3.16 10.56 -0.74
CA LEU A 31 -3.41 11.89 -1.30
C LEU A 31 -2.12 12.60 -1.70
N LEU A 32 -1.06 12.48 -0.89
CA LEU A 32 0.24 13.06 -1.18
C LEU A 32 0.87 12.39 -2.41
N GLU A 33 0.89 11.07 -2.47
CA GLU A 33 1.41 10.33 -3.62
C GLU A 33 0.64 10.66 -4.90
N ASN A 34 -0.68 10.71 -4.83
CA ASN A 34 -1.52 11.07 -5.97
C ASN A 34 -1.24 12.53 -6.43
N TRP A 35 -1.05 13.45 -5.48
CA TRP A 35 -0.68 14.82 -5.81
C TRP A 35 0.70 14.91 -6.50
N LEU A 36 1.70 14.16 -6.02
CA LEU A 36 3.02 14.04 -6.65
C LEU A 36 2.91 13.44 -8.07
N ALA A 37 2.15 12.35 -8.23
CA ALA A 37 1.91 11.70 -9.51
C ALA A 37 1.22 12.65 -10.50
N PHE A 38 0.24 13.44 -10.04
CA PHE A 38 -0.41 14.47 -10.85
C PHE A 38 0.57 15.54 -11.33
N ARG A 39 1.47 15.99 -10.45
CA ARG A 39 2.53 16.94 -10.84
C ARG A 39 3.47 16.33 -11.88
N GLN A 40 3.86 15.07 -11.72
CA GLN A 40 4.69 14.36 -12.69
C GLN A 40 3.98 14.18 -14.03
N TYR A 41 2.68 13.90 -14.01
CA TYR A 41 1.85 13.84 -15.22
C TYR A 41 1.81 15.18 -15.97
N ARG A 42 1.73 16.30 -15.25
CA ARG A 42 1.78 17.65 -15.85
C ARG A 42 3.12 17.93 -16.54
N VAL A 43 4.23 17.42 -16.00
CA VAL A 43 5.55 17.53 -16.64
C VAL A 43 5.63 16.65 -17.90
N LEU A 44 5.03 15.46 -17.88
CA LEU A 44 4.90 14.55 -19.03
C LEU A 44 3.93 15.04 -20.12
N GLN A 45 3.23 16.15 -19.89
CA GLN A 45 2.49 16.84 -20.96
C GLN A 45 3.35 17.85 -21.72
N GLY A 46 4.56 18.13 -21.23
CA GLY A 46 5.52 18.99 -21.91
C GLY A 46 6.03 18.34 -23.19
N THR A 47 5.71 18.95 -24.33
CA THR A 47 6.11 18.54 -25.68
C THR A 47 7.52 18.98 -26.09
N LYS A 48 8.26 19.69 -25.21
CA LYS A 48 9.60 20.18 -25.53
C LYS A 48 10.66 19.18 -25.07
N VAL A 49 11.47 18.70 -26.02
CA VAL A 49 12.71 17.97 -25.72
C VAL A 49 13.62 18.88 -24.89
N PRO A 50 14.09 18.46 -23.71
CA PRO A 50 15.02 19.24 -22.90
C PRO A 50 16.25 19.59 -23.73
N LYS A 51 16.72 20.85 -23.67
CA LYS A 51 17.86 21.33 -24.46
C LYS A 51 19.12 20.47 -24.28
N GLN A 52 19.23 19.78 -23.15
CA GLN A 52 20.33 18.87 -22.84
C GLN A 52 20.29 17.54 -23.60
N LEU A 53 19.13 17.12 -24.11
CA LEU A 53 18.91 15.80 -24.73
C LEU A 53 18.68 15.87 -26.24
N GLN A 54 18.68 17.08 -26.82
CA GLN A 54 18.41 17.30 -28.25
C GLN A 54 19.43 16.62 -29.18
N ASN A 55 20.66 16.41 -28.73
CA ASN A 55 21.72 15.78 -29.54
C ASN A 55 21.78 14.26 -29.43
N GLU A 56 21.12 13.66 -28.43
CA GLU A 56 21.21 12.22 -28.09
C GLU A 56 19.89 11.47 -28.35
N VAL A 57 18.76 12.18 -28.39
CA VAL A 57 17.44 11.57 -28.52
C VAL A 57 16.70 12.17 -29.71
N ASP A 58 16.39 11.32 -30.67
CA ASP A 58 15.57 11.67 -31.82
C ASP A 58 14.12 11.96 -31.41
N GLN A 59 13.46 12.91 -32.09
CA GLN A 59 12.15 13.44 -31.71
C GLN A 59 11.08 12.32 -31.63
N ALA A 60 11.17 11.33 -32.53
CA ALA A 60 10.27 10.17 -32.54
C ALA A 60 10.40 9.27 -31.30
N THR A 61 11.60 9.12 -30.75
CA THR A 61 11.86 8.33 -29.54
C THR A 61 11.37 9.05 -28.29
N PHE A 62 11.49 10.39 -28.26
CA PHE A 62 10.94 11.22 -27.20
C PHE A 62 9.40 11.13 -27.14
N ASP A 63 8.73 11.24 -28.30
CA ASP A 63 7.26 11.20 -28.36
C ASP A 63 6.71 9.83 -27.95
N LYS A 64 7.36 8.73 -28.35
CA LYS A 64 7.02 7.37 -27.89
C LYS A 64 7.21 7.21 -26.38
N SER A 65 8.33 7.72 -25.84
CA SER A 65 8.61 7.66 -24.40
C SER A 65 7.62 8.50 -23.58
N GLN A 66 7.22 9.66 -24.10
CA GLN A 66 6.18 10.50 -23.51
C GLN A 66 4.81 9.82 -23.52
N ALA A 67 4.42 9.19 -24.63
CA ALA A 67 3.17 8.43 -24.71
C ALA A 67 3.16 7.27 -23.69
N TYR A 68 4.27 6.54 -23.57
CA TYR A 68 4.42 5.48 -22.58
C TYR A 68 4.37 6.03 -21.14
N GLY A 69 5.05 7.13 -20.85
CA GLY A 69 5.03 7.79 -19.54
C GLY A 69 3.62 8.21 -19.12
N ARG A 70 2.83 8.76 -20.05
CA ARG A 70 1.42 9.09 -19.82
C ARG A 70 0.56 7.86 -19.56
N ALA A 71 0.77 6.77 -20.31
CA ALA A 71 0.06 5.51 -20.09
C ALA A 71 0.40 4.90 -18.71
N LYS A 72 1.69 4.89 -18.34
CA LYS A 72 2.16 4.43 -17.04
C LYS A 72 1.59 5.25 -15.88
N ALA A 73 1.51 6.57 -16.03
CA ALA A 73 0.90 7.43 -15.02
C ALA A 73 -0.60 7.14 -14.83
N LYS A 74 -1.35 6.93 -15.92
CA LYS A 74 -2.77 6.52 -15.85
C LYS A 74 -2.94 5.17 -15.16
N TYR A 75 -2.10 4.19 -15.51
CA TYR A 75 -2.11 2.88 -14.85
C TYR A 75 -1.79 2.98 -13.37
N GLY A 76 -0.75 3.75 -13.00
CA GLY A 76 -0.34 3.97 -11.61
C GLY A 76 -1.44 4.63 -10.77
N PHE A 77 -2.20 5.56 -11.36
CA PHE A 77 -3.35 6.16 -10.68
C PHE A 77 -4.44 5.11 -10.37
N VAL A 78 -4.81 4.30 -11.36
CA VAL A 78 -5.85 3.26 -11.19
C VAL A 78 -5.40 2.16 -10.22
N SER A 79 -4.17 1.66 -10.36
CA SER A 79 -3.63 0.65 -9.45
C SER A 79 -3.51 1.19 -8.02
N GLY A 80 -3.15 2.47 -7.86
CA GLY A 80 -3.13 3.16 -6.57
C GLY A 80 -4.51 3.20 -5.92
N VAL A 81 -5.57 3.59 -6.66
CA VAL A 81 -6.95 3.59 -6.15
C VAL A 81 -7.35 2.19 -5.68
N ILE A 82 -7.10 1.17 -6.49
CA ILE A 82 -7.46 -0.22 -6.17
C ILE A 82 -6.70 -0.70 -4.92
N SER A 83 -5.40 -0.39 -4.83
CA SER A 83 -4.57 -0.75 -3.67
C SER A 83 -5.07 -0.07 -2.39
N GLN A 84 -5.38 1.22 -2.46
CA GLN A 84 -5.94 1.97 -1.33
C GLN A 84 -7.28 1.40 -0.89
N LEU A 85 -8.16 1.07 -1.84
CA LEU A 85 -9.46 0.47 -1.56
C LEU A 85 -9.32 -0.93 -0.94
N LYS A 86 -8.36 -1.74 -1.41
CA LYS A 86 -8.02 -3.04 -0.81
C LYS A 86 -7.54 -2.87 0.63
N SER A 87 -6.60 -1.94 0.88
CA SER A 87 -6.08 -1.67 2.22
C SER A 87 -7.20 -1.23 3.18
N LEU A 88 -8.05 -0.29 2.74
CA LEU A 88 -9.22 0.16 3.50
C LEU A 88 -10.20 -0.98 3.78
N ALA A 89 -10.48 -1.83 2.79
CA ALA A 89 -11.37 -2.98 2.97
C ALA A 89 -10.80 -3.99 3.98
N VAL A 90 -9.52 -4.34 3.86
CA VAL A 90 -8.82 -5.27 4.77
C VAL A 90 -8.91 -4.78 6.21
N ILE A 91 -8.66 -3.48 6.43
CA ILE A 91 -8.77 -2.87 7.76
C ILE A 91 -10.24 -2.84 8.19
N ARG A 92 -11.16 -2.29 7.39
CA ARG A 92 -12.58 -2.08 7.75
C ARG A 92 -13.30 -3.39 8.11
N TYR A 93 -13.06 -4.46 7.36
CA TYR A 93 -13.71 -5.76 7.53
C TYR A 93 -12.97 -6.70 8.48
N ASP A 94 -11.88 -6.25 9.11
CA ASP A 94 -11.08 -7.06 10.03
C ASP A 94 -10.66 -8.38 9.38
N PHE A 95 -10.18 -8.28 8.14
CA PHE A 95 -9.85 -9.44 7.32
C PHE A 95 -8.76 -10.30 7.99
N TYR A 96 -7.76 -9.68 8.61
CA TYR A 96 -6.69 -10.39 9.31
C TYR A 96 -7.19 -11.28 10.46
N PRO A 97 -7.97 -10.79 11.45
CA PRO A 97 -8.58 -11.64 12.47
C PRO A 97 -9.43 -12.79 11.92
N ARG A 98 -10.23 -12.53 10.87
CA ARG A 98 -11.08 -13.57 10.26
C ARG A 98 -10.25 -14.62 9.55
N PHE A 99 -9.24 -14.19 8.81
CA PHE A 99 -8.32 -15.10 8.12
C PHE A 99 -7.53 -15.94 9.11
N TRP A 100 -7.09 -15.34 10.23
CA TRP A 100 -6.47 -16.05 11.34
C TRP A 100 -7.38 -17.14 11.94
N ALA A 101 -8.65 -16.82 12.19
CA ALA A 101 -9.61 -17.81 12.69
C ALA A 101 -9.81 -18.97 11.70
N LEU A 102 -9.88 -18.67 10.39
CA LEU A 102 -10.00 -19.68 9.33
C LEU A 102 -8.77 -20.58 9.25
N THR A 103 -7.56 -20.01 9.34
CA THR A 103 -6.32 -20.81 9.32
C THR A 103 -6.17 -21.68 10.57
N GLY A 104 -6.68 -21.23 11.72
CA GLY A 104 -6.69 -22.04 12.95
C GLY A 104 -7.67 -23.21 12.86
N LEU A 105 -8.83 -22.99 12.23
CA LEU A 105 -9.82 -24.04 11.98
C LEU A 105 -9.32 -25.06 10.95
N ALA A 106 -8.58 -24.60 9.93
CA ALA A 106 -7.90 -25.48 8.99
C ALA A 106 -6.77 -26.29 9.68
N LEU A 107 -5.97 -25.65 10.52
CA LEU A 107 -4.89 -26.30 11.27
C LEU A 107 -5.43 -27.43 12.15
N THR A 108 -6.48 -27.18 12.92
CA THR A 108 -7.10 -28.17 13.82
C THR A 108 -7.80 -29.31 13.08
N ARG A 109 -8.26 -29.08 11.84
CA ARG A 109 -8.92 -30.09 11.01
C ARG A 109 -7.95 -31.00 10.24
N TYR A 110 -6.80 -30.48 9.82
CA TYR A 110 -5.87 -31.21 8.95
C TYR A 110 -4.58 -31.67 9.65
N LEU A 111 -4.15 -31.06 10.77
CA LEU A 111 -2.91 -31.44 11.45
C LEU A 111 -3.14 -32.19 12.79
N PRO A 112 -2.29 -33.20 13.10
CA PRO A 112 -2.32 -33.91 14.38
C PRO A 112 -2.04 -32.98 15.57
N ALA A 113 -2.57 -33.32 16.74
CA ALA A 113 -2.49 -32.52 17.97
C ALA A 113 -1.06 -32.09 18.36
N SER A 114 -0.04 -32.85 17.96
CA SER A 114 1.38 -32.55 18.21
C SER A 114 1.91 -31.32 17.46
N CYS A 115 1.24 -30.87 16.39
CA CYS A 115 1.65 -29.72 15.58
C CYS A 115 0.68 -28.52 15.66
N GLN A 116 -0.17 -28.45 16.70
CA GLN A 116 -1.15 -27.37 16.90
C GLN A 116 -0.60 -26.18 17.72
N GLY A 117 0.72 -25.97 17.72
CA GLY A 117 1.33 -24.83 18.41
C GLY A 117 1.06 -23.49 17.71
N GLU A 118 1.14 -22.39 18.46
CA GLU A 118 0.96 -21.03 17.92
C GLU A 118 1.95 -20.68 16.79
N ILE A 119 3.15 -21.28 16.83
CA ILE A 119 4.16 -21.11 15.78
C ILE A 119 3.71 -21.75 14.47
N ALA A 120 3.12 -22.95 14.51
CA ALA A 120 2.61 -23.63 13.32
C ALA A 120 1.41 -22.88 12.73
N HIS A 121 0.54 -22.33 13.57
CA HIS A 121 -0.57 -21.48 13.14
C HIS A 121 -0.06 -20.18 12.48
N SER A 122 0.94 -19.53 13.08
CA SER A 122 1.57 -18.33 12.53
C SER A 122 2.21 -18.59 11.16
N LEU A 123 2.95 -19.69 11.02
CA LEU A 123 3.54 -20.11 9.74
C LEU A 123 2.46 -20.35 8.70
N LEU A 124 1.41 -21.12 9.03
CA LEU A 124 0.32 -21.42 8.12
C LEU A 124 -0.42 -20.15 7.68
N PHE A 125 -0.65 -19.22 8.61
CA PHE A 125 -1.23 -17.91 8.31
C PHE A 125 -0.39 -17.10 7.32
N VAL A 126 0.93 -17.00 7.55
CA VAL A 126 1.83 -16.27 6.66
C VAL A 126 1.85 -16.89 5.26
N PHE A 127 2.04 -18.20 5.16
CA PHE A 127 2.05 -18.89 3.86
C PHE A 127 0.70 -18.79 3.13
N ALA A 128 -0.41 -18.92 3.85
CA ALA A 128 -1.75 -18.79 3.26
C ALA A 128 -2.05 -17.34 2.82
N SER A 129 -1.49 -16.35 3.50
CA SER A 129 -1.65 -14.93 3.16
C SER A 129 -0.72 -14.43 2.05
N SER A 130 0.28 -15.24 1.66
CA SER A 130 1.33 -14.85 0.70
C SER A 130 0.93 -15.04 -0.78
N PHE A 131 -0.36 -15.19 -1.09
CA PHE A 131 -0.88 -15.41 -2.43
C PHE A 131 -1.54 -14.14 -3.03
#